data_AF-A0A925I2J6-F1
#
_entry.id   AF-A0A925I2J6-F1
#
_cell.length_a   1.000
_cell.length_b   1.000
_cell.length_c   1.000
_cell.angle_alpha   90.00
_cell.angle_beta   90.00
_cell.angle_gamma   90.00
#
_symmetry.space_group_name_H-M   'P 1'
#
loop_
_entity.id
_entity.type
_entity.pdbx_description
1 polymer ?
#
loop_
_entity_poly.entity_id
_entity_poly.type
_entity_poly.pdbx_seq_one_letter_code
_entity_poly.pdbx_strand_id
1 'polypeptide(L)'
;MQILRADIKASGSVAATATRVDINRSALSGILNYTSSSPYVTGKASTDKVAERVMNTIGLVGCPFLSEHHGADHRITGLQCREYAYRTNPPTNSPRDMRHWRACQHCDKRVKPAAVAEAKPAKEKAEKAGATYGLSTSGDAAYYEGWDSTCAGPDDNPYPVEDARSDYWSLGWKQRRESEKKARERMATMGAEPQQQAGIIDKVTMPLPEVGGPQIADREAV
;
A
#
# COMPACT_ATOMS: atom_id res chain seq x y z
N MET A 1 -1.97 24.41 1.05
CA MET A 1 -0.85 23.73 0.35
C MET A 1 0.56 24.25 0.71
N GLN A 2 0.71 25.42 1.36
CA GLN A 2 2.05 25.90 1.76
C GLN A 2 2.74 25.02 2.81
N ILE A 3 1.99 24.51 3.80
CA ILE A 3 2.50 23.58 4.84
C ILE A 3 3.13 22.33 4.20
N LEU A 4 2.47 21.75 3.20
CA LEU A 4 2.97 20.59 2.48
C LEU A 4 4.29 20.88 1.74
N ARG A 5 4.41 22.05 1.10
CA ARG A 5 5.64 22.46 0.42
C ARG A 5 6.79 22.69 1.39
N ALA A 6 6.51 23.28 2.56
CA ALA A 6 7.50 23.48 3.61
C ALA A 6 8.02 22.13 4.16
N ASP A 7 7.13 21.17 4.39
CA ASP A 7 7.49 19.84 4.86
C ASP A 7 8.28 19.03 3.81
N ILE A 8 7.97 19.17 2.53
CA ILE A 8 8.78 18.57 1.45
C ILE A 8 10.18 19.19 1.42
N LYS A 9 10.30 20.50 1.61
CA LYS A 9 11.60 21.18 1.70
C LYS A 9 12.41 20.69 2.90
N ALA A 10 11.75 20.48 4.05
CA ALA A 10 12.40 19.98 5.26
C ALA A 10 12.82 18.51 5.16
N SER A 11 11.97 17.66 4.55
CA SER A 11 12.25 16.23 4.37
C SER A 11 13.11 15.91 3.15
N GLY A 12 13.29 16.85 2.24
CA GLY A 12 14.06 16.69 1.00
C GLY A 12 13.43 15.75 -0.03
N SER A 13 12.26 15.16 0.25
CA SER A 13 11.65 14.16 -0.62
C SER A 13 10.12 14.19 -0.62
N VAL A 14 9.54 14.26 -1.82
CA VAL A 14 8.10 14.13 -2.03
C VAL A 14 7.62 12.73 -1.66
N ALA A 15 8.42 11.70 -1.90
CA ALA A 15 8.06 10.31 -1.59
C ALA A 15 7.97 10.08 -0.07
N ALA A 16 8.94 10.60 0.70
CA ALA A 16 8.93 10.48 2.16
C ALA A 16 7.73 11.20 2.79
N THR A 17 7.34 12.35 2.21
CA THR A 17 6.14 13.09 2.63
C THR A 17 4.86 12.33 2.26
N ALA A 18 4.79 11.77 1.06
CA ALA A 18 3.65 10.98 0.60
C ALA A 18 3.38 9.76 1.51
N THR A 19 4.44 9.05 1.91
CA THR A 19 4.33 7.93 2.85
C THR A 19 3.83 8.37 4.23
N ARG A 20 4.32 9.50 4.78
CA ARG A 20 3.88 10.01 6.08
C ARG A 20 2.41 10.46 6.10
N VAL A 21 1.93 11.05 5.00
CA VAL A 21 0.54 11.53 4.89
C VAL A 21 -0.42 10.43 4.44
N ASP A 22 0.09 9.23 4.13
CA ASP A 22 -0.66 8.10 3.58
C ASP A 22 -1.39 8.48 2.27
N ILE A 23 -0.65 9.03 1.31
CA ILE A 23 -1.17 9.40 -0.02
C ILE A 23 -0.23 8.84 -1.08
N ASN A 24 -0.79 8.39 -2.21
CA ASN A 24 0.01 7.96 -3.34
C ASN A 24 0.93 9.11 -3.82
N ARG A 25 2.24 8.84 -3.94
CA ARG A 25 3.24 9.80 -4.43
C ARG A 25 2.80 10.49 -5.73
N SER A 26 2.25 9.75 -6.68
CA SER A 26 1.83 10.29 -7.98
C SER A 26 0.69 11.29 -7.83
N ALA A 27 -0.25 11.02 -6.92
CA ALA A 27 -1.33 11.94 -6.60
C ALA A 27 -0.80 13.21 -5.91
N LEU A 28 0.15 13.06 -4.99
CA LEU A 28 0.78 14.21 -4.31
C LEU A 28 1.53 15.10 -5.30
N SER A 29 2.31 14.51 -6.20
CA SER A 29 2.99 15.23 -7.30
C SER A 29 1.98 15.93 -8.22
N GLY A 30 0.86 15.26 -8.56
CA GLY A 30 -0.20 15.83 -9.40
C GLY A 30 -0.93 17.02 -8.75
N ILE A 31 -0.96 17.09 -7.42
CA ILE A 31 -1.49 18.23 -6.66
C ILE A 31 -0.48 19.38 -6.60
N LEU A 32 0.81 19.07 -6.42
CA LEU A 32 1.86 20.08 -6.25
C LEU A 32 2.23 20.79 -7.55
N ASN A 33 2.29 20.03 -8.65
CA ASN A 33 2.80 20.49 -9.95
C ASN A 33 1.70 21.05 -10.86
N TYR A 34 0.44 21.03 -10.43
CA TYR A 34 -0.72 21.55 -11.18
C TYR A 34 -0.69 21.16 -12.67
N THR A 35 -0.38 19.89 -12.96
CA THR A 35 -0.30 19.41 -14.34
C THR A 35 -1.70 19.44 -14.96
N SER A 36 -1.83 19.92 -16.20
CA SER A 36 -3.12 20.07 -16.91
C SER A 36 -3.91 18.77 -17.07
N SER A 37 -3.22 17.61 -17.04
CA SER A 37 -3.83 16.27 -17.06
C SER A 37 -4.28 15.76 -15.69
N SER A 38 -3.99 16.49 -14.62
CA SER A 38 -4.29 16.09 -13.25
C SER A 38 -5.80 16.22 -12.98
N PRO A 39 -6.46 15.19 -12.42
CA PRO A 39 -7.88 15.26 -12.07
C PRO A 39 -8.20 16.36 -11.03
N TYR A 40 -7.19 16.82 -10.28
CA TYR A 40 -7.31 17.90 -9.30
C TYR A 40 -7.37 19.30 -9.93
N VAL A 41 -6.83 19.47 -11.14
CA VAL A 41 -6.84 20.73 -11.88
C VAL A 41 -8.08 20.83 -12.76
N THR A 42 -8.48 19.71 -13.35
CA THR A 42 -9.68 19.61 -14.21
C THR A 42 -11.01 19.59 -13.44
N GLY A 43 -10.98 19.77 -12.11
CA GLY A 43 -12.15 19.81 -11.24
C GLY A 43 -12.83 18.44 -11.01
N LYS A 44 -12.28 17.35 -11.56
CA LYS A 44 -12.82 15.99 -11.40
C LYS A 44 -12.53 15.39 -10.02
N ALA A 45 -11.54 15.92 -9.29
CA ALA A 45 -11.20 15.50 -7.94
C ALA A 45 -11.00 16.69 -7.01
N SER A 46 -11.57 16.63 -5.80
CA SER A 46 -11.39 17.64 -4.75
C SER A 46 -10.09 17.42 -3.97
N THR A 47 -9.41 18.51 -3.62
CA THR A 47 -8.23 18.51 -2.74
C THR A 47 -8.58 18.56 -1.25
N ASP A 48 -9.85 18.67 -0.87
CA ASP A 48 -10.26 18.92 0.52
C ASP A 48 -9.84 17.79 1.46
N LYS A 49 -10.03 16.54 1.02
CA LYS A 49 -9.60 15.36 1.79
C LYS A 49 -8.08 15.30 1.95
N VAL A 50 -7.35 15.75 0.94
CA VAL A 50 -5.89 15.82 0.99
C VAL A 50 -5.44 16.92 1.94
N ALA A 51 -6.08 18.08 1.88
CA ALA A 51 -5.83 19.18 2.82
C ALA A 51 -6.11 18.74 4.27
N GLU A 52 -7.22 18.03 4.51
CA GLU A 52 -7.53 17.49 5.84
C GLU A 52 -6.45 16.51 6.32
N ARG A 53 -6.05 15.54 5.48
CA ARG A 53 -4.97 14.59 5.81
C ARG A 53 -3.65 15.30 6.14
N VAL A 54 -3.27 16.31 5.36
CA VAL A 54 -2.07 17.11 5.59
C VAL A 54 -2.15 17.87 6.91
N MET A 55 -3.29 18.51 7.20
CA MET A 55 -3.47 19.22 8.47
C MET A 55 -3.48 18.28 9.67
N ASN A 56 -3.95 17.04 9.52
CA ASN A 56 -3.96 16.06 10.60
C ASN A 56 -2.57 15.47 10.88
N THR A 57 -1.76 15.26 9.85
CA THR A 57 -0.46 14.59 9.95
C THR A 57 0.71 15.55 10.17
N ILE A 58 0.74 16.66 9.42
CA ILE A 58 1.83 17.65 9.44
C ILE A 58 1.42 18.90 10.22
N GLY A 59 0.12 19.20 10.27
CA GLY A 59 -0.39 20.35 11.02
C GLY A 59 -0.14 20.19 12.53
N LEU A 60 0.59 21.15 13.09
CA LEU A 60 0.88 21.24 14.51
C LEU A 60 -0.15 22.11 15.22
N VAL A 61 -0.74 21.59 16.29
CA VAL A 61 -1.70 22.27 17.16
C VAL A 61 -1.09 22.39 18.55
N GLY A 62 -1.12 23.59 19.13
CA GLY A 62 -0.67 23.81 20.50
C GLY A 62 -1.63 23.20 21.51
N CYS A 63 -1.16 22.27 22.34
CA CYS A 63 -1.95 21.62 23.38
C CYS A 63 -1.79 22.37 24.72
N PRO A 64 -2.85 22.97 25.29
CA PRO A 64 -2.74 23.74 26.53
C PRO A 64 -2.31 22.88 27.71
N PHE A 65 -2.90 21.69 27.88
CA PHE A 65 -2.58 20.77 28.97
C PHE A 65 -1.13 20.28 28.95
N LEU A 66 -0.63 19.89 27.76
CA LEU A 66 0.76 19.46 27.63
C LEU A 66 1.72 20.63 27.80
N SER A 67 1.33 21.83 27.37
CA SER A 67 2.18 23.03 27.53
C SER A 67 2.39 23.38 29.01
N GLU A 68 1.33 23.31 29.82
CA GLU A 68 1.42 23.49 31.28
C GLU A 68 2.33 22.44 31.93
N HIS A 69 2.22 21.18 31.50
CA HIS A 69 3.01 20.09 32.06
C HIS A 69 4.49 20.11 31.66
N HIS A 70 4.81 20.58 30.45
CA HIS A 70 6.18 20.66 29.95
C HIS A 70 6.85 22.01 30.24
N GLY A 71 6.10 23.01 30.73
CA GLY A 71 6.61 24.34 31.03
C GLY A 71 6.97 25.17 29.78
N ALA A 72 6.56 24.73 28.59
CA ALA A 72 6.82 25.38 27.30
C ALA A 72 5.68 25.07 26.31
N ASP A 73 5.51 25.88 25.25
CA ASP A 73 4.50 25.65 24.21
C ASP A 73 4.71 24.29 23.53
N HIS A 74 3.84 23.32 23.87
CA HIS A 74 3.93 21.96 23.38
C HIS A 74 2.95 21.75 22.23
N ARG A 75 3.52 21.48 21.05
CA ARG A 75 2.76 21.33 19.81
C ARG A 75 2.68 19.86 19.41
N ILE A 76 1.46 19.39 19.20
CA ILE A 76 1.16 18.01 18.80
C ILE A 76 0.50 17.99 17.43
N THR A 77 0.54 16.84 16.75
CA THR A 77 -0.17 16.70 15.47
C THR A 77 -1.69 16.63 15.69
N GLY A 78 -2.47 16.94 14.65
CA GLY A 78 -3.93 16.78 14.70
C GLY A 78 -4.38 15.35 14.99
N LEU A 79 -3.63 14.34 14.49
CA LEU A 79 -3.87 12.93 14.81
C LEU A 79 -3.65 12.63 16.30
N GLN A 80 -2.54 13.08 16.88
CA GLN A 80 -2.27 12.90 18.32
C GLN A 80 -3.34 13.58 19.17
N CYS A 81 -3.75 14.80 18.80
CA CYS A 81 -4.84 15.49 19.47
C CYS A 81 -6.14 14.66 19.46
N ARG A 82 -6.47 14.03 18.33
CA ARG A 82 -7.64 13.16 18.21
C ARG A 82 -7.49 11.88 19.04
N GLU A 83 -6.32 11.26 19.07
CA GLU A 83 -6.05 10.08 19.90
C GLU A 83 -6.21 10.35 21.39
N TYR A 84 -5.89 11.56 21.87
CA TYR A 84 -6.13 11.93 23.26
C TYR A 84 -7.60 12.29 23.51
N ALA A 85 -8.24 13.02 22.60
CA ALA A 85 -9.61 13.52 22.78
C ALA A 85 -10.71 12.48 22.55
N TYR A 86 -10.56 11.60 21.56
CA TYR A 86 -11.58 10.62 21.13
C TYR A 86 -11.22 9.18 21.49
N ARG A 87 -10.43 8.96 22.54
CA ARG A 87 -10.26 7.62 23.11
C ARG A 87 -11.63 7.04 23.49
N THR A 88 -11.92 5.85 22.97
CA THR A 88 -13.19 5.13 23.23
C THR A 88 -13.39 4.85 24.72
N ASN A 89 -12.30 4.51 25.43
CA ASN A 89 -12.32 4.23 26.86
C ASN A 89 -11.45 5.24 27.61
N PRO A 90 -11.91 5.77 28.75
CA PRO A 90 -11.08 6.59 29.62
C PRO A 90 -9.83 5.80 30.06
N PRO A 91 -8.64 6.42 30.03
CA PRO A 91 -7.42 5.75 30.47
C PRO A 91 -7.47 5.48 31.98
N THR A 92 -7.35 4.23 32.41
CA THR A 92 -7.40 3.85 33.85
C THR A 92 -6.02 3.65 34.46
N ASN A 93 -4.98 3.47 33.65
CA ASN A 93 -3.65 3.08 34.10
C ASN A 93 -2.82 4.23 34.70
N SER A 94 -3.18 5.49 34.44
CA SER A 94 -2.39 6.66 34.85
C SER A 94 -3.28 7.82 35.27
N PRO A 95 -3.10 8.38 36.49
CA PRO A 95 -3.81 9.58 36.91
C PRO A 95 -3.52 10.80 36.01
N ARG A 96 -2.32 10.86 35.41
CA ARG A 96 -1.95 11.93 34.48
C ARG A 96 -2.77 11.83 33.19
N ASP A 97 -2.93 10.62 32.67
CA ASP A 97 -3.69 10.40 31.43
C ASP A 97 -5.17 10.66 31.64
N MET A 98 -5.71 10.34 32.82
CA MET A 98 -7.09 10.73 33.20
C MET A 98 -7.27 12.25 33.22
N ARG A 99 -6.32 12.99 33.81
CA ARG A 99 -6.37 14.47 33.83
C ARG A 99 -6.29 15.03 32.42
N HIS A 100 -5.42 14.48 31.59
CA HIS A 100 -5.29 14.88 30.18
C HIS A 100 -6.61 14.66 29.43
N TRP A 101 -7.17 13.46 29.54
CA TRP A 101 -8.42 13.10 28.87
C TRP A 101 -9.59 14.01 29.30
N ARG A 102 -9.74 14.31 30.60
CA ARG A 102 -10.76 15.26 31.09
C ARG A 102 -10.55 16.66 30.53
N ALA A 103 -9.31 17.17 30.53
CA ALA A 103 -9.00 18.47 29.94
C ALA A 103 -9.32 18.52 28.44
N CYS A 104 -9.05 17.42 27.71
CA CYS A 104 -9.39 17.31 26.28
C CYS A 104 -10.90 17.37 26.00
N GLN A 105 -11.76 16.91 26.92
CA GLN A 105 -13.21 16.98 26.73
C GLN A 105 -13.76 18.42 26.71
N HIS A 106 -13.08 19.34 27.39
CA HIS A 106 -13.49 20.76 27.50
C HIS A 106 -12.57 21.72 26.73
N CYS A 107 -11.72 21.20 25.84
CA CYS A 107 -10.73 22.01 25.13
C CYS A 107 -11.34 22.68 23.88
N ASP A 108 -11.29 24.01 23.82
CA ASP A 108 -11.76 24.79 22.66
C ASP A 108 -10.92 24.56 21.39
N LYS A 109 -9.64 24.20 21.56
CA LYS A 109 -8.70 23.91 20.46
C LYS A 109 -8.75 22.46 19.99
N ARG A 110 -9.74 21.68 20.45
CA ARG A 110 -9.91 20.28 20.09
C ARG A 110 -10.18 20.13 18.61
N VAL A 111 -9.37 19.31 17.94
CA VAL A 111 -9.59 18.97 16.53
C VAL A 111 -10.86 18.11 16.42
N LYS A 112 -11.72 18.42 15.45
CA LYS A 112 -12.93 17.61 15.16
C LYS A 112 -12.52 16.18 14.79
N PRO A 113 -13.32 15.15 15.10
CA PRO A 113 -12.98 13.81 14.64
C PRO A 113 -12.94 13.84 13.12
N ALA A 114 -11.98 13.14 12.50
CA ALA A 114 -12.14 12.84 11.09
C ALA A 114 -13.46 12.10 11.00
N ALA A 115 -14.31 12.47 10.03
CA ALA A 115 -15.31 11.53 9.59
C ALA A 115 -14.52 10.29 9.18
N VAL A 116 -14.50 9.29 10.06
CA VAL A 116 -14.09 7.96 9.69
C VAL A 116 -15.05 7.68 8.56
N ALA A 117 -14.56 7.72 7.33
CA ALA A 117 -15.28 7.11 6.25
C ALA A 117 -15.31 5.65 6.66
N GLU A 118 -16.36 5.27 7.39
CA GLU A 118 -16.74 3.89 7.58
C GLU A 118 -16.52 3.28 6.21
N ALA A 119 -15.61 2.32 6.14
CA ALA A 119 -15.36 1.62 4.90
C ALA A 119 -16.71 1.05 4.51
N LYS A 120 -17.38 1.70 3.54
CA LYS A 120 -18.66 1.22 3.04
C LYS A 120 -18.50 -0.27 2.79
N PRO A 121 -19.42 -1.12 3.27
CA PRO A 121 -19.30 -2.56 3.08
C PRO A 121 -19.05 -2.82 1.60
N ALA A 122 -18.14 -3.75 1.30
CA ALA A 122 -17.61 -4.00 -0.03
C ALA A 122 -18.68 -4.14 -1.13
N LYS A 123 -19.93 -4.48 -0.75
CA LYS A 123 -21.13 -4.44 -1.59
C LYS A 123 -21.29 -3.15 -2.41
N GLU A 124 -21.10 -1.96 -1.83
CA GLU A 124 -21.33 -0.71 -2.58
C GLU A 124 -20.15 -0.33 -3.51
N LYS A 125 -18.98 -0.94 -3.31
CA LYS A 125 -17.82 -0.78 -4.21
C LYS A 125 -17.91 -1.69 -5.44
N ALA A 126 -18.43 -2.90 -5.29
CA ALA A 126 -18.67 -3.82 -6.40
C ALA A 126 -19.70 -3.24 -7.39
N GLU A 127 -20.79 -2.68 -6.86
CA GLU A 127 -21.87 -2.09 -7.66
C GLU A 127 -21.42 -0.87 -8.48
N LYS A 128 -20.48 -0.06 -7.95
CA LYS A 128 -19.94 1.13 -8.66
C LYS A 128 -18.78 0.82 -9.61
N ALA A 129 -18.12 -0.33 -9.48
CA ALA A 129 -16.97 -0.69 -10.30
C ALA A 129 -17.35 -1.42 -11.60
N GLY A 130 -18.62 -1.73 -11.83
CA GLY A 130 -19.04 -2.56 -12.96
C GLY A 130 -18.41 -3.97 -12.93
N ALA A 131 -17.91 -4.39 -11.75
CA ALA A 131 -17.36 -5.71 -11.56
C ALA A 131 -18.53 -6.67 -11.36
N THR A 132 -18.78 -7.53 -12.35
CA THR A 132 -19.93 -8.43 -12.43
C THR A 132 -19.87 -9.60 -11.43
N TYR A 133 -19.24 -9.45 -10.28
CA TYR A 133 -19.23 -10.51 -9.29
C TYR A 133 -20.61 -10.63 -8.65
N GLY A 134 -21.19 -11.83 -8.67
CA GLY A 134 -22.57 -12.06 -8.19
C GLY A 134 -23.67 -11.88 -9.24
N LEU A 135 -23.31 -11.62 -10.50
CA LEU A 135 -24.26 -11.49 -11.63
C LEU A 135 -24.26 -12.72 -12.55
N SER A 136 -23.46 -13.75 -12.25
CA SER A 136 -23.45 -14.95 -13.07
C SER A 136 -24.83 -15.57 -13.13
N THR A 137 -25.28 -15.91 -14.34
CA THR A 137 -26.59 -16.54 -14.56
C THR A 137 -26.54 -18.06 -14.45
N SER A 138 -25.36 -18.65 -14.22
CA SER A 138 -25.15 -20.10 -14.18
C SER A 138 -24.11 -20.52 -13.14
N GLY A 139 -24.20 -21.77 -12.68
CA GLY A 139 -23.22 -22.35 -11.76
C GLY A 139 -21.80 -22.35 -12.32
N ASP A 140 -21.63 -22.67 -13.61
CA ASP A 140 -20.29 -22.68 -14.25
C ASP A 140 -19.63 -21.30 -14.24
N ALA A 141 -20.41 -20.25 -14.50
CA ALA A 141 -19.89 -18.88 -14.44
C ALA A 141 -19.59 -18.46 -12.99
N ALA A 142 -20.43 -18.87 -12.02
CA ALA A 142 -20.14 -18.68 -10.60
C ALA A 142 -18.84 -19.39 -10.17
N TYR A 143 -18.55 -20.59 -10.71
CA TYR A 143 -17.31 -21.32 -10.46
C TYR A 143 -16.07 -20.54 -10.91
N TYR A 144 -16.07 -19.98 -12.12
CA TYR A 144 -14.94 -19.17 -12.60
C TYR A 144 -14.80 -17.85 -11.83
N GLU A 145 -15.92 -17.23 -11.43
CA GLU A 145 -15.87 -16.06 -10.54
C GLU A 145 -15.21 -16.40 -9.20
N GLY A 146 -15.50 -17.57 -8.62
CA GLY A 146 -14.84 -18.04 -7.40
C GLY A 146 -13.36 -18.35 -7.61
N TRP A 147 -13.01 -18.94 -8.75
CA TRP A 147 -11.62 -19.24 -9.13
C TRP A 147 -10.75 -17.98 -9.29
N ASP A 148 -11.30 -16.91 -9.87
CA ASP A 148 -10.59 -15.65 -10.11
C ASP A 148 -10.61 -14.71 -8.89
N SER A 149 -11.38 -15.03 -7.85
CA SER A 149 -11.50 -14.25 -6.62
C SER A 149 -10.28 -14.43 -5.71
N THR A 150 -9.14 -13.93 -6.17
CA THR A 150 -7.82 -14.04 -5.53
C THR A 150 -7.68 -13.30 -4.19
N CYS A 151 -8.59 -12.37 -3.88
CA CYS A 151 -8.56 -11.55 -2.65
C CYS A 151 -9.76 -11.80 -1.71
N ALA A 152 -10.67 -12.70 -2.07
CA ALA A 152 -11.88 -12.98 -1.30
C ALA A 152 -11.63 -14.15 -0.33
N GLY A 153 -12.16 -14.08 0.89
CA GLY A 153 -12.31 -15.22 1.78
C GLY A 153 -13.51 -16.09 1.41
N PRO A 154 -13.67 -17.28 2.02
CA PRO A 154 -14.85 -18.11 1.80
C PRO A 154 -16.16 -17.41 2.22
N ASP A 155 -16.09 -16.47 3.17
CA ASP A 155 -17.22 -15.67 3.65
C ASP A 155 -17.60 -14.51 2.70
N ASP A 156 -16.78 -14.22 1.69
CA ASP A 156 -17.01 -13.16 0.70
C ASP A 156 -17.80 -13.65 -0.51
N ASN A 157 -18.43 -14.83 -0.42
CA ASN A 157 -19.28 -15.38 -1.47
C ASN A 157 -20.47 -14.44 -1.74
N PRO A 158 -20.63 -13.93 -2.98
CA PRO A 158 -21.69 -12.98 -3.30
C PRO A 158 -23.07 -13.63 -3.46
N TYR A 159 -23.15 -14.96 -3.55
CA TYR A 159 -24.40 -15.70 -3.73
C TYR A 159 -25.02 -16.12 -2.38
N PRO A 160 -26.36 -16.07 -2.24
CA PRO A 160 -27.05 -16.62 -1.06
C PRO A 160 -26.74 -18.10 -0.85
N VAL A 161 -26.75 -18.58 0.39
CA VAL A 161 -26.41 -19.97 0.74
C VAL A 161 -27.39 -20.96 0.10
N GLU A 162 -28.63 -20.54 -0.15
CA GLU A 162 -29.69 -21.34 -0.76
C GLU A 162 -29.56 -21.42 -2.30
N ASP A 163 -28.63 -20.67 -2.90
CA ASP A 163 -28.42 -20.63 -4.34
C ASP A 163 -27.37 -21.66 -4.76
N ALA A 164 -27.69 -22.52 -5.73
CA ALA A 164 -26.74 -23.49 -6.27
C ALA A 164 -25.45 -22.82 -6.77
N ARG A 165 -25.50 -21.56 -7.22
CA ARG A 165 -24.31 -20.78 -7.64
C ARG A 165 -23.31 -20.56 -6.49
N SER A 166 -23.80 -20.52 -5.25
CA SER A 166 -22.96 -20.39 -4.05
C SER A 166 -22.03 -21.59 -3.87
N ASP A 167 -22.53 -22.80 -4.12
CA ASP A 167 -21.74 -24.03 -4.05
C ASP A 167 -20.66 -24.05 -5.14
N TYR A 168 -21.03 -23.66 -6.37
CA TYR A 168 -20.09 -23.61 -7.50
C TYR A 168 -19.00 -22.55 -7.30
N TRP A 169 -19.36 -21.36 -6.82
CA TRP A 169 -18.39 -20.31 -6.50
C TRP A 169 -17.42 -20.76 -5.41
N SER A 170 -17.94 -21.36 -4.33
CA SER A 170 -17.14 -21.89 -3.22
C SER A 170 -16.21 -23.02 -3.69
N LEU A 171 -16.67 -23.86 -4.61
CA LEU A 171 -15.88 -24.92 -5.22
C LEU A 171 -14.71 -24.35 -6.04
N GLY A 172 -14.97 -23.37 -6.91
CA GLY A 172 -13.95 -22.70 -7.73
C GLY A 172 -12.87 -22.05 -6.89
N TRP A 173 -13.27 -21.33 -5.83
CA TRP A 173 -12.34 -20.71 -4.88
C TRP A 173 -11.46 -21.75 -4.17
N LYS A 174 -12.04 -22.83 -3.64
CA LYS A 174 -11.29 -23.89 -2.95
C LYS A 174 -10.26 -24.54 -3.89
N GLN A 175 -10.68 -24.88 -5.10
CA GLN A 175 -9.79 -25.53 -6.07
C GLN A 175 -8.64 -24.60 -6.51
N ARG A 176 -8.89 -23.29 -6.66
CA ARG A 176 -7.84 -22.31 -6.93
C ARG A 176 -6.79 -22.33 -5.83
N ARG A 177 -7.20 -22.25 -4.56
CA ARG A 177 -6.27 -22.24 -3.41
C ARG A 177 -5.46 -23.52 -3.29
N GLU A 178 -6.09 -24.67 -3.55
CA GLU A 178 -5.36 -25.94 -3.65
C GLU A 178 -4.37 -25.95 -4.80
N SER A 179 -4.72 -25.39 -5.96
CA SER A 179 -3.83 -25.29 -7.11
C SER A 179 -2.62 -24.38 -6.82
N GLU A 180 -2.84 -23.25 -6.15
CA GLU A 180 -1.78 -22.33 -5.72
C GLU A 180 -0.86 -22.97 -4.67
N LYS A 181 -1.45 -23.71 -3.73
CA LYS A 181 -0.70 -24.48 -2.73
C LYS A 181 0.20 -25.53 -3.42
N LYS A 182 -0.34 -26.33 -4.33
CA LYS A 182 0.41 -27.31 -5.11
C LYS A 182 1.49 -26.66 -5.97
N ALA A 183 1.20 -25.51 -6.60
CA ALA A 183 2.19 -24.77 -7.38
C ALA A 183 3.34 -24.28 -6.50
N ARG A 184 3.04 -23.78 -5.29
CA ARG A 184 4.05 -23.37 -4.31
C ARG A 184 4.89 -24.55 -3.83
N GLU A 185 4.27 -25.71 -3.57
CA GLU A 185 4.98 -26.94 -3.22
C GLU A 185 5.90 -27.39 -4.36
N ARG A 186 5.44 -27.36 -5.61
CA ARG A 186 6.29 -27.66 -6.79
C ARG A 186 7.48 -26.72 -6.90
N MET A 187 7.25 -25.40 -6.75
CA MET A 187 8.33 -24.41 -6.76
C MET A 187 9.32 -24.63 -5.61
N ALA A 188 8.85 -25.02 -4.42
CA ALA A 188 9.72 -25.37 -3.30
C ALA A 188 10.57 -26.62 -3.58
N THR A 189 10.01 -27.62 -4.27
CA THR A 189 10.76 -28.83 -4.66
C THR A 189 11.74 -28.59 -5.82
N MET A 190 11.41 -27.68 -6.76
CA MET A 190 12.30 -27.35 -7.89
C MET A 190 13.42 -26.39 -7.51
N GLY A 191 13.29 -25.64 -6.41
CA GLY A 191 14.37 -24.84 -5.82
C GLY A 191 15.43 -25.65 -5.08
N ALA A 192 15.22 -26.95 -4.89
CA ALA A 192 16.25 -27.89 -4.48
C ALA A 192 16.98 -28.40 -5.73
N GLU A 193 17.84 -27.57 -6.30
CA GLU A 193 18.69 -27.96 -7.41
C GLU A 193 19.57 -29.14 -6.96
N PRO A 194 19.51 -30.32 -7.60
CA PRO A 194 20.53 -31.34 -7.35
C PRO A 194 21.84 -30.73 -7.83
N GLN A 195 22.81 -30.57 -6.91
CA GLN A 195 24.16 -30.13 -7.25
C GLN A 195 24.59 -30.89 -8.50
N GLN A 196 24.71 -30.19 -9.62
CA GLN A 196 25.31 -30.75 -10.82
C GLN A 196 26.67 -31.26 -10.37
N GLN A 197 26.83 -32.58 -10.32
CA GLN A 197 28.12 -33.21 -10.12
C GLN A 197 29.01 -32.62 -11.19
N ALA A 198 29.94 -31.76 -10.75
CA ALA A 198 30.94 -31.17 -11.61
C ALA A 198 31.60 -32.33 -12.35
N GLY A 199 31.28 -32.47 -13.63
CA GLY A 199 31.88 -33.46 -14.50
C GLY A 199 33.39 -33.28 -14.41
N ILE A 200 34.07 -34.37 -14.07
CA ILE A 200 35.51 -34.52 -14.23
C ILE A 200 35.79 -34.23 -15.70
N ILE A 201 36.26 -33.02 -15.99
CA ILE A 201 36.83 -32.69 -17.30
C ILE A 201 38.20 -33.36 -17.32
N ASP A 202 38.26 -34.53 -17.94
CA ASP A 202 39.50 -35.23 -18.22
C ASP A 202 40.37 -34.33 -19.10
N LYS A 203 41.55 -33.93 -18.59
CA LYS A 203 42.48 -33.03 -19.29
C LYS A 203 43.21 -33.82 -20.37
N VAL A 204 42.53 -34.13 -21.47
CA VAL A 204 43.20 -34.57 -22.70
C VAL A 204 43.59 -33.33 -23.50
N THR A 205 44.83 -32.90 -23.30
CA THR A 205 45.51 -31.85 -24.07
C THR A 205 45.51 -32.21 -25.55
N MET A 206 44.69 -31.55 -26.36
CA MET A 206 44.86 -31.56 -27.81
C MET A 206 45.94 -30.53 -28.20
N PRO A 207 46.96 -30.91 -28.98
CA PRO A 207 47.97 -29.95 -29.45
C PRO A 207 47.35 -29.01 -30.50
N LEU A 208 47.53 -27.71 -30.29
CA LEU A 208 47.21 -26.67 -31.27
C LEU A 208 48.19 -26.75 -32.46
N PRO A 209 47.72 -26.72 -33.71
CA PRO A 209 48.61 -26.66 -34.86
C PRO A 209 49.26 -25.27 -34.97
N GLU A 210 50.59 -25.25 -35.10
CA GLU A 210 51.36 -24.05 -35.41
C GLU A 210 51.00 -23.55 -36.81
N VAL A 211 50.42 -22.36 -36.89
CA VAL A 211 50.24 -21.65 -38.16
C VAL A 211 51.26 -20.52 -38.19
N GLY A 212 52.39 -20.78 -38.85
CA GLY A 212 53.40 -19.77 -39.17
C GLY A 212 52.86 -18.77 -40.17
N GLY A 213 52.83 -17.49 -39.79
CA GLY A 213 52.63 -16.37 -40.70
C GLY A 213 53.98 -15.73 -41.07
N PRO A 214 54.29 -15.52 -42.36
CA PRO A 214 55.57 -14.94 -42.78
C PRO A 214 55.67 -13.42 -42.56
N GLN A 215 56.85 -12.98 -42.14
CA GLN A 215 57.29 -11.59 -42.02
C GLN A 215 57.67 -11.00 -43.39
N ILE A 216 57.04 -9.91 -43.83
CA ILE A 216 57.52 -8.99 -44.89
C ILE A 216 56.76 -7.67 -44.74
N ALA A 217 57.29 -6.47 -44.89
CA ALA A 217 58.59 -5.83 -44.66
C ALA A 217 58.27 -4.32 -44.74
N ASP A 218 58.95 -3.51 -43.95
CA ASP A 218 58.86 -2.06 -44.04
C ASP A 218 59.25 -1.57 -45.43
N ARG A 219 58.47 -0.63 -45.98
CA ARG A 219 58.88 0.16 -47.13
C ARG A 219 58.43 1.59 -46.95
N GLU A 220 59.45 2.43 -46.85
CA GLU A 220 59.45 3.87 -46.66
C GLU A 220 58.53 4.62 -47.62
N ALA A 221 57.95 5.72 -47.15
CA ALA A 221 57.54 6.83 -47.98
C ALA A 221 57.65 8.16 -47.20
N VAL A 222 58.76 8.86 -47.51
CA VAL A 222 58.97 10.33 -47.56
C VAL A 222 58.98 11.12 -46.26
#